data_AF-A0A7C5ML59-F1
#
_entry.id   AF-A0A7C5ML59-F1
#
_cell.length_a   1.000
_cell.length_b   1.000
_cell.length_c   1.000
_cell.angle_alpha   90.00
_cell.angle_beta   90.00
_cell.angle_gamma   90.00
#
_symmetry.space_group_name_H-M   'P 1'
#
loop_
_entity.id
_entity.type
_entity.pdbx_description
1 polymer ?
#
loop_
_entity_poly.entity_id
_entity_poly.type
_entity_poly.pdbx_seq_one_letter_code
_entity_poly.pdbx_strand_id
1 'polypeptide(L)'
;MSEKNSLLWAWIVVAFATGLVLGGGGVYLAKGGVSKKDCISLYPPKAKEVGGDWLVKIDDYAIPKSEFEAGFKLLFSQIPESQRLNLPNEKTLKAQYLDTLLSEYVLTIKALKEGIQNSDEAKALINSSLRGAIYRLYLKKNSPQDESVFKPSKVEIEEYYAKNKAQFEKLGWKADQIRRYAEQDLAQRKMQEWIARFVMAKKEEFKIEKNKQLLEKIGVGDSLGIENIQPLPQK
;
A
#
# COMPACT_ATOMS: atom_id res chain seq x y z
N MET A 1 -29.19 1.43 14.94
CA MET A 1 -27.95 1.33 14.11
C MET A 1 -27.32 2.70 14.07
N SER A 2 -26.09 2.86 14.55
CA SER A 2 -25.42 4.16 14.61
C SER A 2 -24.90 4.54 13.22
N GLU A 3 -25.37 5.67 12.67
CA GLU A 3 -24.96 6.23 11.37
C GLU A 3 -23.43 6.31 11.21
N LYS A 4 -22.70 6.46 12.33
CA LYS A 4 -21.23 6.51 12.38
C LYS A 4 -20.54 5.25 11.83
N ASN A 5 -21.17 4.08 11.94
CA ASN A 5 -20.57 2.82 11.47
C ASN A 5 -20.70 2.66 9.94
N SER A 6 -21.72 3.26 9.32
CA SER A 6 -21.87 3.26 7.86
C SER A 6 -20.88 4.22 7.18
N LEU A 7 -20.60 5.35 7.83
CA LEU A 7 -19.68 6.38 7.36
C LEU A 7 -18.21 5.92 7.37
N LEU A 8 -17.78 5.19 8.41
CA LEU A 8 -16.43 4.62 8.49
C LEU A 8 -16.20 3.60 7.37
N TRP A 9 -17.20 2.76 7.09
CA TRP A 9 -17.12 1.73 6.06
C TRP A 9 -17.10 2.34 4.65
N ALA A 10 -17.97 3.32 4.40
CA ALA A 10 -17.96 4.11 3.17
C ALA A 10 -16.60 4.79 2.96
N TRP A 11 -15.97 5.33 4.02
CA TRP A 11 -14.64 5.92 3.92
C TRP A 11 -13.53 4.91 3.62
N ILE A 12 -13.52 3.73 4.24
CA ILE A 12 -12.52 2.69 3.96
C ILE A 12 -12.63 2.20 2.51
N VAL A 13 -13.85 2.05 2.01
CA VAL A 13 -14.10 1.60 0.64
C VAL A 13 -13.82 2.68 -0.40
N VAL A 14 -14.19 3.94 -0.12
CA VAL A 14 -13.79 5.07 -0.96
C VAL A 14 -12.27 5.24 -0.96
N ALA A 15 -11.61 5.17 0.19
CA ALA A 15 -10.15 5.28 0.29
C ALA A 15 -9.40 4.12 -0.39
N PHE A 16 -9.99 2.91 -0.42
CA PHE A 16 -9.47 1.78 -1.19
C PHE A 16 -9.66 1.98 -2.70
N ALA A 17 -10.83 2.45 -3.13
CA ALA A 17 -11.16 2.74 -4.53
C ALA A 17 -10.37 3.95 -5.10
N THR A 18 -10.04 4.94 -4.26
CA THR A 18 -9.29 6.14 -4.67
C THR A 18 -7.80 6.10 -4.30
N GLY A 19 -7.30 4.99 -3.73
CA GLY A 19 -5.91 4.88 -3.28
C GLY A 19 -5.49 5.84 -2.15
N LEU A 20 -6.45 6.44 -1.44
CA LEU A 20 -6.28 7.44 -0.39
C LEU A 20 -6.31 6.85 1.03
N VAL A 21 -5.76 5.66 1.25
CA VAL A 21 -5.29 5.33 2.60
C VAL A 21 -3.97 6.07 2.80
N LEU A 22 -4.01 7.14 3.60
CA LEU A 22 -2.88 7.93 4.08
C LEU A 22 -1.92 7.08 4.93
N GLY A 23 -1.19 6.21 4.24
CA GLY A 23 -0.32 5.20 4.84
C GLY A 23 0.08 4.13 3.84
N GLY A 24 0.40 4.52 2.60
CA GLY A 24 0.86 3.61 1.55
C GLY A 24 -0.08 3.58 0.36
N GLY A 25 0.11 4.53 -0.56
CA GLY A 25 -0.51 4.53 -1.87
C GLY A 25 -0.22 3.23 -2.61
N GLY A 26 -1.15 2.30 -2.49
CA GLY A 26 -1.23 1.06 -3.21
C GLY A 26 -2.29 1.18 -4.29
N VAL A 27 -1.90 1.58 -5.49
CA VAL A 27 -2.60 1.11 -6.68
C VAL A 27 -2.47 -0.41 -6.65
N TYR A 28 -3.49 -1.09 -6.14
CA TYR A 28 -3.56 -2.54 -6.16
C TYR A 28 -4.17 -2.94 -7.48
N LEU A 29 -3.29 -3.35 -8.40
CA LEU A 29 -3.64 -4.26 -9.47
C LEU A 29 -4.00 -5.59 -8.79
N ALA A 30 -5.26 -5.71 -8.38
CA ALA A 30 -5.87 -7.00 -8.12
C ALA A 30 -5.68 -7.86 -9.38
N LYS A 31 -5.47 -9.16 -9.19
CA LYS A 31 -5.31 -10.13 -10.27
C LYS A 31 -6.54 -10.09 -11.19
N GLY A 32 -6.48 -9.25 -12.22
CA GLY A 32 -7.40 -9.28 -13.34
C GLY A 32 -7.14 -10.55 -14.13
N GLY A 33 -7.97 -11.57 -13.89
CA GLY A 33 -8.09 -12.80 -14.68
C GLY A 33 -6.82 -13.65 -14.83
N VAL A 34 -6.95 -14.95 -14.56
CA VAL A 34 -5.96 -15.94 -15.00
C VAL A 34 -6.09 -16.11 -16.52
N SER A 35 -5.51 -15.18 -17.28
CA SER A 35 -5.08 -15.46 -18.64
C SER A 35 -3.96 -16.49 -18.57
N LYS A 36 -3.86 -17.40 -19.54
CA LYS A 36 -2.84 -18.47 -19.62
C LYS A 36 -1.37 -17.97 -19.69
N LYS A 37 -1.09 -16.71 -19.36
CA LYS A 37 0.24 -16.14 -19.16
C LYS A 37 0.20 -15.22 -17.95
N ASP A 38 1.11 -15.46 -17.00
CA ASP A 38 1.30 -14.78 -15.72
C ASP A 38 1.64 -13.27 -15.84
N CYS A 39 0.76 -12.48 -16.44
CA CYS A 39 0.93 -11.05 -16.62
C CYS A 39 -0.19 -10.28 -15.91
N ILE A 40 0.19 -9.20 -15.23
CA ILE A 40 -0.76 -8.23 -14.68
C ILE A 40 -1.40 -7.50 -15.85
N SER A 41 -2.72 -7.66 -16.03
CA SER A 41 -3.48 -6.97 -17.07
C SER A 41 -3.96 -5.61 -16.58
N LEU A 42 -3.81 -4.58 -17.43
CA LEU A 42 -4.49 -3.29 -17.24
C LEU A 42 -5.96 -3.34 -17.67
N TYR A 43 -6.33 -4.35 -18.46
CA TYR A 43 -7.68 -4.54 -18.96
C TYR A 43 -8.44 -5.52 -18.06
N PRO A 44 -9.68 -5.18 -17.67
CA PRO A 44 -10.61 -6.17 -17.15
C PRO A 44 -10.65 -7.40 -18.07
N PRO A 45 -10.76 -8.62 -17.53
CA PRO A 45 -10.74 -9.83 -18.36
C PRO A 45 -12.03 -9.92 -19.18
N LYS A 46 -11.92 -10.42 -20.42
CA LYS A 46 -13.12 -10.63 -21.25
C LYS A 46 -13.93 -11.82 -20.72
N ALA A 47 -15.25 -11.75 -20.81
CA ALA A 47 -16.14 -12.81 -20.33
C ALA A 47 -15.80 -14.19 -20.93
N LYS A 48 -15.38 -14.22 -22.20
CA LYS A 48 -14.92 -15.45 -22.88
C LYS A 48 -13.63 -16.05 -22.31
N GLU A 49 -12.76 -15.21 -21.72
CA GLU A 49 -11.49 -15.62 -21.11
C GLU A 49 -11.70 -16.15 -19.68
N VAL A 50 -12.70 -15.62 -18.98
CA VAL A 50 -13.09 -16.03 -17.62
C VAL A 50 -13.80 -17.39 -17.60
N GLY A 51 -14.44 -17.78 -18.71
CA GLY A 51 -15.10 -19.08 -18.81
C GLY A 51 -16.33 -19.20 -17.89
N GLY A 52 -16.33 -20.16 -16.98
CA GLY A 52 -17.43 -20.38 -16.01
C GLY A 52 -17.28 -19.65 -14.67
N ASP A 53 -16.17 -18.94 -14.45
CA ASP A 53 -15.86 -18.29 -13.16
C ASP A 53 -16.43 -16.87 -13.01
N TRP A 54 -17.35 -16.42 -13.86
CA TRP A 54 -17.85 -15.04 -13.80
C TRP A 54 -18.92 -14.87 -12.71
N LEU A 55 -18.85 -13.75 -11.97
CA LEU A 55 -19.91 -13.29 -11.06
C LEU A 55 -20.82 -12.27 -11.72
N VAL A 56 -20.24 -11.34 -12.48
CA VAL A 56 -20.95 -10.24 -13.15
C VAL A 56 -20.36 -10.05 -14.54
N LYS A 57 -21.21 -9.78 -15.53
CA LYS A 57 -20.80 -9.42 -16.90
C LYS A 57 -21.09 -7.94 -17.16
N ILE A 58 -20.20 -7.29 -17.88
CA ILE A 58 -20.25 -5.87 -18.24
C ILE A 58 -19.80 -5.76 -19.70
N ASP A 59 -20.74 -5.60 -20.63
CA ASP A 59 -20.49 -5.81 -22.07
C ASP A 59 -19.74 -7.14 -22.33
N ASP A 60 -18.60 -7.08 -23.01
CA ASP A 60 -17.71 -8.20 -23.32
C ASP A 60 -16.80 -8.60 -22.15
N TYR A 61 -16.88 -7.92 -21.01
CA TYR A 61 -16.03 -8.11 -19.84
C TYR A 61 -16.76 -8.86 -18.73
N ALA A 62 -16.00 -9.43 -17.80
CA ALA A 62 -16.57 -10.07 -16.62
C ALA A 62 -15.71 -9.85 -15.38
N ILE A 63 -16.36 -9.75 -14.23
CA ILE A 63 -15.72 -9.83 -12.91
C ILE A 63 -15.65 -11.32 -12.52
N PRO A 64 -14.46 -11.93 -12.42
CA PRO A 64 -14.30 -13.30 -11.96
C PRO A 64 -14.61 -13.45 -10.47
N LYS A 65 -15.17 -14.59 -10.07
CA LYS A 65 -15.37 -14.98 -8.67
C LYS A 65 -14.04 -15.04 -7.93
N SER A 66 -13.03 -15.63 -8.55
CA SER A 66 -11.68 -15.75 -7.99
C SER A 66 -11.06 -14.38 -7.64
N GLU A 67 -11.25 -13.39 -8.51
CA GLU A 67 -10.79 -12.01 -8.28
C GLU A 67 -11.56 -11.33 -7.15
N PHE A 68 -12.89 -11.45 -7.18
CA PHE A 68 -13.76 -10.91 -6.15
C PHE A 68 -13.40 -11.46 -4.76
N GLU A 69 -13.25 -12.78 -4.63
CA GLU A 69 -12.92 -13.42 -3.34
C GLU A 69 -11.52 -13.04 -2.85
N ALA A 70 -10.53 -13.01 -3.74
CA ALA A 70 -9.17 -12.62 -3.39
C ALA A 70 -9.09 -11.16 -2.97
N GLY A 71 -9.74 -10.26 -3.71
CA GLY A 71 -9.80 -8.84 -3.40
C GLY A 71 -10.57 -8.55 -2.11
N PHE A 72 -11.72 -9.20 -1.90
CA PHE A 72 -12.49 -9.08 -0.66
C PHE A 72 -11.68 -9.55 0.55
N LYS A 73 -11.00 -10.70 0.44
CA LYS A 73 -10.13 -11.21 1.51
C LYS A 73 -9.00 -10.25 1.83
N LEU A 74 -8.38 -9.67 0.80
CA LEU A 74 -7.33 -8.68 0.96
C LEU A 74 -7.85 -7.43 1.68
N LEU A 75 -8.95 -6.85 1.22
CA LEU A 75 -9.59 -5.68 1.84
C LEU A 75 -9.91 -5.97 3.31
N PHE A 76 -10.56 -7.10 3.58
CA PHE A 76 -10.95 -7.49 4.94
C PHE A 76 -9.74 -7.70 5.86
N SER A 77 -8.63 -8.23 5.33
CA SER A 77 -7.39 -8.43 6.11
C SER A 77 -6.78 -7.13 6.65
N GLN A 78 -7.04 -6.00 6.00
CA GLN A 78 -6.49 -4.69 6.40
C GLN A 78 -7.24 -4.06 7.58
N ILE A 79 -8.43 -4.56 7.89
CA ILE A 79 -9.24 -4.05 9.01
C ILE A 79 -8.72 -4.66 10.31
N PRO A 80 -8.30 -3.85 11.31
CA PRO A 80 -7.90 -4.34 12.62
C PRO A 80 -9.01 -5.13 13.31
N GLU A 81 -8.67 -6.20 14.04
CA GLU A 81 -9.67 -7.06 14.71
C GLU A 81 -10.60 -6.29 15.65
N SER A 82 -10.07 -5.29 16.35
CA SER A 82 -10.86 -4.40 17.23
C SER A 82 -11.96 -3.64 16.49
N GLN A 83 -11.79 -3.37 15.20
CA GLN A 83 -12.78 -2.69 14.36
C GLN A 83 -13.75 -3.65 13.69
N ARG A 84 -13.43 -4.96 13.63
CA ARG A 84 -14.29 -5.97 12.99
C ARG A 84 -15.59 -6.23 13.74
N LEU A 85 -15.61 -5.98 15.04
CA LEU A 85 -16.77 -6.22 15.92
C LEU A 85 -18.01 -5.37 15.57
N ASN A 86 -17.83 -4.24 14.88
CA ASN A 86 -18.90 -3.30 14.54
C ASN A 86 -19.26 -3.32 13.04
N LEU A 87 -18.73 -4.28 12.29
CA LEU A 87 -18.97 -4.37 10.86
C LEU A 87 -20.35 -4.97 10.55
N PRO A 88 -20.97 -4.58 9.42
CA PRO A 88 -22.08 -5.32 8.85
C PRO A 88 -21.75 -6.82 8.70
N ASN A 89 -22.79 -7.65 8.60
CA ASN A 89 -22.59 -9.07 8.31
C ASN A 89 -21.84 -9.27 6.97
N GLU A 90 -21.14 -10.40 6.83
CA GLU A 90 -20.28 -10.69 5.68
C GLU A 90 -21.02 -10.60 4.33
N LYS A 91 -22.31 -10.98 4.29
CA LYS A 91 -23.12 -10.90 3.06
C LYS A 91 -23.30 -9.44 2.62
N THR A 92 -23.63 -8.54 3.55
CA THR A 92 -23.75 -7.10 3.27
C THR A 92 -22.42 -6.52 2.83
N LEU A 93 -21.31 -6.87 3.50
CA LEU A 93 -19.96 -6.42 3.14
C LEU A 93 -19.56 -6.84 1.73
N LYS A 94 -19.81 -8.10 1.38
CA LYS A 94 -19.55 -8.64 0.04
C LYS A 94 -20.36 -7.92 -1.03
N ALA A 95 -21.64 -7.62 -0.75
CA ALA A 95 -22.49 -6.88 -1.69
C ALA A 95 -21.95 -5.45 -1.92
N GLN A 96 -21.56 -4.74 -0.86
CA GLN A 96 -21.01 -3.39 -0.97
C GLN A 96 -19.64 -3.38 -1.69
N TYR A 97 -18.79 -4.38 -1.41
CA TYR A 97 -17.53 -4.54 -2.12
C TYR A 97 -17.76 -4.84 -3.62
N LEU A 98 -18.74 -5.70 -3.95
CA LEU A 98 -19.09 -5.98 -5.34
C LEU A 98 -19.55 -4.73 -6.09
N ASP A 99 -20.36 -3.89 -5.46
CA ASP A 99 -20.85 -2.63 -6.05
C ASP A 99 -19.71 -1.64 -6.32
N THR A 100 -18.72 -1.59 -5.43
CA THR A 100 -17.50 -0.80 -5.61
C THR A 100 -16.68 -1.34 -6.78
N LEU A 101 -16.41 -2.64 -6.79
CA LEU A 101 -15.66 -3.30 -7.86
C LEU A 101 -16.36 -3.14 -9.22
N LEU A 102 -17.70 -3.18 -9.24
CA LEU A 102 -18.49 -2.94 -10.44
C LEU A 102 -18.29 -1.50 -10.95
N SER A 103 -18.35 -0.52 -10.06
CA SER A 103 -18.12 0.89 -10.40
C SER A 103 -16.71 1.12 -10.96
N GLU A 104 -15.70 0.52 -10.33
CA GLU A 104 -14.30 0.54 -10.80
C GLU A 104 -14.17 -0.07 -12.21
N TYR A 105 -14.78 -1.23 -12.44
CA TYR A 105 -14.76 -1.89 -13.74
C TYR A 105 -15.41 -1.03 -14.83
N VAL A 106 -16.59 -0.47 -14.57
CA VAL A 106 -17.32 0.35 -15.55
C VAL A 106 -16.51 1.58 -15.96
N LEU A 107 -15.96 2.31 -14.98
CA LEU A 107 -15.13 3.48 -15.25
C LEU A 107 -13.82 3.11 -15.94
N THR A 108 -13.20 1.99 -15.56
CA THR A 108 -11.97 1.49 -16.20
C THR A 108 -12.22 1.13 -17.66
N ILE A 109 -13.28 0.37 -17.98
CA ILE A 109 -13.63 0.03 -19.36
C ILE A 109 -13.86 1.29 -20.18
N LYS A 110 -14.58 2.27 -19.63
CA LYS A 110 -14.83 3.56 -20.31
C LYS A 110 -13.52 4.32 -20.57
N ALA A 111 -12.68 4.49 -19.55
CA ALA A 111 -11.38 5.16 -19.67
C ALA A 111 -10.47 4.51 -20.72
N LEU A 112 -10.47 3.17 -20.77
CA LEU A 112 -9.69 2.40 -21.72
C LEU A 112 -10.20 2.55 -23.16
N LYS A 113 -11.53 2.58 -23.36
CA LYS A 113 -12.17 2.86 -24.66
C LYS A 113 -11.88 4.28 -25.14
N GLU A 114 -11.82 5.25 -24.23
CA GLU A 114 -11.46 6.65 -24.51
C GLU A 114 -9.95 6.87 -24.70
N GLY A 115 -9.12 5.86 -24.42
CA GLY A 115 -7.68 5.91 -24.64
C GLY A 115 -6.92 6.76 -23.61
N ILE A 116 -7.48 6.99 -22.42
CA ILE A 116 -6.88 7.82 -21.35
C ILE A 116 -5.48 7.30 -20.97
N GLN A 117 -5.28 5.98 -21.00
CA GLN A 117 -4.02 5.30 -20.71
C GLN A 117 -2.90 5.55 -21.73
N ASN A 118 -3.22 6.14 -22.89
CA ASN A 118 -2.26 6.29 -23.98
C ASN A 118 -1.37 7.53 -23.85
N SER A 119 -1.70 8.48 -22.96
CA SER A 119 -0.86 9.64 -22.69
C SER A 119 0.44 9.22 -21.97
N ASP A 120 1.51 9.97 -22.19
CA ASP A 120 2.79 9.68 -21.54
C ASP A 120 2.71 9.86 -20.01
N GLU A 121 1.89 10.81 -19.56
CA GLU A 121 1.57 10.98 -18.14
C GLU A 121 0.88 9.74 -17.55
N ALA A 122 -0.15 9.22 -18.23
CA ALA A 122 -0.86 8.04 -17.75
C ALA A 122 0.05 6.81 -17.74
N LYS A 123 0.87 6.61 -18.78
CA LYS A 123 1.87 5.53 -18.83
C LYS A 123 2.87 5.65 -17.68
N ALA A 124 3.38 6.86 -17.42
CA ALA A 124 4.31 7.10 -16.32
C ALA A 124 3.68 6.79 -14.96
N LEU A 125 2.43 7.23 -14.74
CA LEU A 125 1.68 6.97 -13.52
C LEU A 125 1.42 5.47 -13.31
N ILE A 126 0.96 4.76 -14.35
CA ILE A 126 0.72 3.31 -14.32
C ILE A 126 2.02 2.56 -14.00
N ASN A 127 3.10 2.87 -14.72
CA ASN A 127 4.40 2.21 -14.52
C ASN A 127 4.97 2.46 -13.12
N SER A 128 4.88 3.70 -12.63
CA SER A 128 5.30 4.05 -11.27
C SER A 128 4.49 3.28 -10.22
N SER A 129 3.18 3.22 -10.41
CA SER A 129 2.24 2.53 -9.53
C SER A 129 2.51 1.03 -9.46
N LEU A 130 2.71 0.38 -10.61
CA LEU A 130 3.06 -1.04 -10.71
C LEU A 130 4.39 -1.35 -10.02
N ARG A 131 5.45 -0.58 -10.31
CA ARG A 131 6.75 -0.74 -9.65
C ARG A 131 6.63 -0.58 -8.14
N GLY A 132 5.89 0.44 -7.68
CA GLY A 132 5.66 0.68 -6.26
C GLY A 132 4.92 -0.48 -5.58
N ALA A 133 3.92 -1.07 -6.25
CA ALA A 133 3.18 -2.22 -5.72
C ALA A 133 4.08 -3.45 -5.59
N ILE A 134 4.87 -3.77 -6.61
CA ILE A 134 5.83 -4.88 -6.58
C ILE A 134 6.86 -4.67 -5.47
N TYR A 135 7.42 -3.45 -5.37
CA TYR A 135 8.37 -3.09 -4.33
C TYR A 135 7.81 -3.33 -2.92
N ARG A 136 6.58 -2.86 -2.63
CA ARG A 136 5.92 -3.07 -1.33
C ARG A 136 5.62 -4.53 -1.05
N LEU A 137 5.18 -5.30 -2.05
CA LEU A 137 4.94 -6.74 -1.90
C LEU A 137 6.23 -7.48 -1.57
N TYR A 138 7.33 -7.11 -2.22
CA TYR A 138 8.64 -7.68 -1.94
C TYR A 138 9.11 -7.34 -0.53
N LEU A 139 8.98 -6.07 -0.09
CA LEU A 139 9.28 -5.68 1.29
C LEU A 139 8.43 -6.46 2.30
N LYS A 140 7.11 -6.51 2.10
CA LYS A 140 6.19 -7.21 3.01
C LYS A 140 6.55 -8.70 3.14
N LYS A 141 6.89 -9.35 2.02
CA LYS A 141 7.29 -10.76 2.01
C LYS A 141 8.59 -11.01 2.80
N ASN A 142 9.50 -10.04 2.80
CA ASN A 142 10.81 -10.17 3.45
C ASN A 142 10.89 -9.46 4.82
N SER A 143 9.81 -8.81 5.26
CA SER A 143 9.72 -8.19 6.58
C SER A 143 9.86 -9.25 7.67
N PRO A 144 10.49 -8.91 8.82
CA PRO A 144 10.46 -9.75 10.00
C PRO A 144 9.01 -10.16 10.32
N GLN A 145 8.81 -11.45 10.57
CA GLN A 145 7.50 -11.97 11.00
C GLN A 145 7.17 -11.55 12.43
N ASP A 146 8.20 -11.32 13.25
CA ASP A 146 8.04 -10.77 14.59
C ASP A 146 8.00 -9.23 14.52
N GLU A 147 6.80 -8.67 14.68
CA GLU A 147 6.59 -7.21 14.72
C GLU A 147 7.22 -6.54 15.95
N SER A 148 7.60 -7.32 16.98
CA SER A 148 8.28 -6.79 18.16
C SER A 148 9.64 -6.16 17.84
N VAL A 149 10.26 -6.56 16.72
CA VAL A 149 11.53 -5.98 16.22
C VAL A 149 11.43 -4.48 16.01
N PHE A 150 10.24 -3.98 15.66
CA PHE A 150 10.01 -2.54 15.45
C PHE A 150 9.50 -1.83 16.70
N LYS A 151 9.15 -2.54 17.78
CA LYS A 151 8.65 -1.91 18.99
C LYS A 151 9.80 -1.25 19.76
N PRO A 152 9.68 0.03 20.14
CA PRO A 152 10.65 0.67 21.01
C PRO A 152 10.53 0.11 22.43
N SER A 153 11.67 0.03 23.11
CA SER A 153 11.75 -0.28 24.52
C SER A 153 11.23 0.88 25.37
N LYS A 154 10.85 0.60 26.62
CA LYS A 154 10.44 1.64 27.58
C LYS A 154 11.54 2.69 27.79
N VAL A 155 12.81 2.27 27.77
CA VAL A 155 13.96 3.17 27.93
C VAL A 155 14.04 4.17 26.77
N GLU A 156 13.92 3.70 25.53
CA GLU A 156 13.93 4.56 24.34
C GLU A 156 12.77 5.58 24.36
N ILE A 157 11.59 5.17 24.83
CA ILE A 157 10.42 6.06 24.96
C ILE A 157 10.68 7.15 26.00
N GLU A 158 11.23 6.80 27.18
CA GLU A 158 11.52 7.79 28.22
C GLU A 158 12.68 8.73 27.83
N GLU A 159 13.69 8.24 27.11
CA GLU A 159 14.74 9.10 26.55
C GLU A 159 14.19 10.09 25.52
N TYR A 160 13.30 9.63 24.64
CA TYR A 160 12.61 10.51 23.70
C TYR A 160 11.79 11.57 24.43
N TYR A 161 11.02 11.15 25.43
CA TYR A 161 10.23 12.05 26.26
C TYR A 161 11.13 13.10 26.94
N ALA A 162 12.22 12.68 27.60
CA ALA A 162 13.13 13.57 28.29
C ALA A 162 13.74 14.63 27.36
N LYS A 163 14.12 14.24 26.14
CA LYS A 163 14.71 15.13 25.12
C LYS A 163 13.71 16.12 24.55
N ASN A 164 12.46 15.73 24.36
CA ASN A 164 11.49 16.50 23.58
C ASN A 164 10.34 17.11 24.42
N LYS A 165 10.21 16.76 25.71
CA LYS A 165 9.09 17.20 26.56
C LYS A 165 8.85 18.70 26.54
N ALA A 166 9.92 19.51 26.62
CA ALA A 166 9.80 20.96 26.71
C ALA A 166 9.21 21.58 25.44
N GLN A 167 9.40 20.94 24.28
CA GLN A 167 8.80 21.38 23.02
C GLN A 167 7.33 20.97 22.94
N PHE A 168 7.00 19.74 23.32
CA PHE A 168 5.63 19.24 23.28
C PHE A 168 4.72 19.87 24.35
N GLU A 169 5.26 20.17 25.54
CA GLU A 169 4.53 20.90 26.59
C GLU A 169 4.17 22.32 26.14
N LYS A 170 5.05 22.99 25.38
CA LYS A 170 4.73 24.30 24.75
C LYS A 170 3.58 24.21 23.74
N LEU A 171 3.36 23.03 23.14
CA LEU A 171 2.23 22.74 22.26
C LEU A 171 0.98 22.26 23.03
N GLY A 172 1.03 22.23 24.38
CA GLY A 172 -0.08 21.84 25.24
C GLY A 172 -0.28 20.33 25.39
N TRP A 173 0.70 19.51 25.00
CA TRP A 173 0.57 18.06 25.06
C TRP A 173 0.82 17.52 26.47
N LYS A 174 0.02 16.53 26.88
CA LYS A 174 0.21 15.81 28.15
C LYS A 174 1.26 14.72 28.01
N ALA A 175 1.90 14.35 29.12
CA ALA A 175 2.97 13.34 29.15
C ALA A 175 2.60 12.01 28.46
N ASP A 176 1.39 11.49 28.68
CA ASP A 176 0.94 10.24 28.05
C ASP A 176 0.77 10.38 26.52
N GLN A 177 0.37 11.55 26.03
CA GLN A 177 0.26 11.82 24.60
C GLN A 177 1.66 11.85 23.96
N ILE A 178 2.62 12.46 24.63
CA ILE A 178 4.01 12.53 24.18
C ILE A 178 4.62 11.12 24.12
N ARG A 179 4.38 10.28 25.14
CA ARG A 179 4.87 8.89 25.15
C ARG A 179 4.26 8.03 24.04
N ARG A 180 2.96 8.13 23.80
CA ARG A 180 2.30 7.41 22.69
C ARG A 180 2.82 7.86 21.33
N TYR A 181 3.04 9.16 21.16
CA TYR A 181 3.66 9.68 19.96
C TYR A 181 5.09 9.18 19.79
N ALA A 182 5.89 9.20 20.86
CA ALA A 182 7.25 8.67 20.86
C ALA A 182 7.28 7.19 20.45
N GLU A 183 6.35 6.38 20.97
CA GLU A 183 6.23 4.97 20.59
C GLU A 183 6.01 4.80 19.07
N GLN A 184 5.11 5.60 18.48
CA GLN A 184 4.82 5.55 17.04
C GLN A 184 5.99 6.07 16.19
N ASP A 185 6.58 7.21 16.55
CA ASP A 185 7.71 7.82 15.82
C ASP A 185 8.93 6.89 15.84
N LEU A 186 9.28 6.36 17.02
CA LEU A 186 10.40 5.43 17.16
C LEU A 186 10.17 4.12 16.40
N ALA A 187 8.96 3.56 16.47
CA ALA A 187 8.63 2.36 15.69
C ALA A 187 8.74 2.60 14.18
N GLN A 188 8.23 3.75 13.72
CA GLN A 188 8.34 4.15 12.31
C GLN A 188 9.81 4.33 11.90
N ARG A 189 10.65 4.96 12.71
CA ARG A 189 12.09 5.10 12.43
C ARG A 189 12.79 3.76 12.31
N LYS A 190 12.57 2.84 13.25
CA LYS A 190 13.13 1.48 13.19
C LYS A 190 12.71 0.75 11.92
N MET A 191 11.45 0.88 11.52
CA MET A 191 10.95 0.34 10.25
C MET A 191 11.65 0.97 9.04
N GLN A 192 11.80 2.30 9.00
CA GLN A 192 12.49 2.99 7.90
C GLN A 192 13.98 2.61 7.82
N GLU A 193 14.65 2.49 8.96
CA GLU A 193 16.04 2.03 9.02
C GLU A 193 16.19 0.60 8.50
N TRP A 194 15.28 -0.30 8.88
CA TRP A 194 15.27 -1.66 8.35
C TRP A 194 15.07 -1.66 6.84
N ILE A 195 14.08 -0.90 6.31
CA ILE A 195 13.85 -0.77 4.86
C ILE A 195 15.11 -0.26 4.17
N ALA A 196 15.72 0.81 4.68
CA ALA A 196 16.91 1.41 4.08
C ALA A 196 18.07 0.40 4.01
N ARG A 197 18.35 -0.32 5.10
CA ARG A 197 19.40 -1.35 5.14
C ARG A 197 19.09 -2.50 4.20
N PHE A 198 17.84 -2.99 4.22
CA PHE A 198 17.41 -4.07 3.34
C PHE A 198 17.56 -3.69 1.87
N VAL A 199 17.10 -2.50 1.49
CA VAL A 199 17.24 -1.98 0.12
C VAL A 199 18.71 -1.80 -0.25
N MET A 200 19.54 -1.28 0.64
CA MET A 200 20.98 -1.12 0.39
C MET A 200 21.67 -2.45 0.12
N ALA A 201 21.47 -3.44 0.99
CA ALA A 201 21.98 -4.80 0.79
C ALA A 201 21.50 -5.38 -0.55
N LYS A 202 20.22 -5.18 -0.91
CA LYS A 202 19.69 -5.61 -2.21
C LYS A 202 20.29 -4.87 -3.38
N LYS A 203 20.59 -3.56 -3.28
CA LYS A 203 21.24 -2.81 -4.35
C LYS A 203 22.66 -3.31 -4.63
N GLU A 204 23.38 -3.76 -3.61
CA GLU A 204 24.73 -4.32 -3.74
C GLU A 204 24.74 -5.66 -4.50
N GLU A 205 23.61 -6.38 -4.56
CA GLU A 205 23.46 -7.61 -5.36
C GLU A 205 23.39 -7.33 -6.87
N PHE A 206 23.23 -6.08 -7.30
CA PHE A 206 23.11 -5.70 -8.71
C PHE A 206 24.32 -4.89 -9.20
N LYS A 207 24.73 -5.12 -10.45
CA LYS A 207 25.62 -4.23 -11.17
C LYS A 207 24.85 -2.98 -11.61
N ILE A 208 25.10 -1.84 -10.96
CA ILE A 208 24.46 -0.56 -11.26
C ILE A 208 25.42 0.31 -12.07
N GLU A 209 25.08 0.56 -13.33
CA GLU A 209 25.81 1.47 -14.22
C GLU A 209 25.01 2.78 -14.41
N LYS A 210 25.68 3.92 -14.26
CA LYS A 210 25.06 5.25 -14.39
C LYS A 210 25.56 5.94 -15.67
N ASN A 211 24.64 6.42 -16.49
CA ASN A 211 24.99 7.31 -17.60
C ASN A 211 25.18 8.74 -17.08
N LYS A 212 26.39 9.05 -16.61
CA LYS A 212 26.73 10.34 -15.98
C LYS A 212 26.42 11.55 -16.85
N GLN A 213 26.71 11.47 -18.15
CA GLN A 213 26.45 12.56 -19.10
C GLN A 213 24.97 12.93 -19.17
N LEU A 214 24.09 11.92 -19.23
CA LEU A 214 22.65 12.18 -19.23
C LEU A 214 22.14 12.66 -17.88
N LEU A 215 22.65 12.12 -16.78
CA LEU A 215 22.28 12.55 -15.43
C LEU A 215 22.61 14.02 -15.19
N GLU A 216 23.83 14.46 -15.54
CA GLU A 216 24.25 15.87 -15.45
C GLU A 216 23.38 16.76 -16.34
N LYS A 217 23.11 16.32 -17.58
CA LYS A 217 22.26 17.08 -18.53
C LYS A 217 20.84 17.31 -18.00
N ILE A 218 20.29 16.40 -17.20
CA ILE A 218 18.97 16.53 -16.59
C ILE A 218 19.02 17.05 -15.14
N GLY A 219 20.18 17.50 -14.66
CA GLY A 219 20.35 18.09 -13.33
C GLY A 219 20.33 17.11 -12.16
N VAL A 220 20.55 15.82 -12.41
CA VAL A 220 20.66 14.80 -11.35
C VAL A 220 22.12 14.63 -10.94
N GLY A 221 22.49 15.15 -9.76
CA GLY A 221 23.83 15.02 -9.20
C GLY A 221 24.18 13.60 -8.73
N ASP A 222 25.48 13.32 -8.58
CA ASP A 222 25.98 11.98 -8.24
C ASP A 222 25.83 11.59 -6.75
N SER A 223 25.40 12.52 -5.89
CA SER A 223 25.25 12.30 -4.44
C SER A 223 23.99 11.50 -4.10
N LEU A 224 24.15 10.19 -3.97
CA LEU A 224 23.28 9.41 -3.08
C LEU A 224 23.92 9.49 -1.70
N GLY A 225 23.35 10.29 -0.79
CA GLY A 225 23.80 10.42 0.60
C GLY A 225 23.72 9.10 1.36
N ILE A 226 24.76 8.27 1.22
CA ILE A 226 24.99 7.05 1.98
C ILE A 226 26.24 7.30 2.82
N GLU A 227 26.15 8.23 3.77
CA GLU A 227 27.14 8.35 4.83
C GLU A 227 26.45 7.93 6.13
N ASN A 228 26.91 6.82 6.69
CA ASN A 228 26.65 6.33 8.06
C ASN A 228 25.25 5.77 8.37
N ILE A 229 25.02 4.50 8.03
CA ILE A 229 24.09 3.66 8.79
C ILE A 229 24.93 2.57 9.48
N GLN A 230 25.19 2.73 10.78
CA GLN A 230 25.94 1.74 11.58
C GLN A 230 25.22 0.38 11.62
N PRO A 231 25.91 -0.76 11.50
CA PRO A 231 25.31 -2.08 11.64
C PRO A 231 24.66 -2.27 13.02
N LEU A 232 23.53 -2.98 13.08
CA LEU A 232 22.92 -3.36 14.37
C LEU A 232 23.87 -4.31 15.10
N PRO A 233 23.98 -4.20 16.44
CA PRO A 233 24.78 -5.14 17.21
C PRO A 233 24.23 -6.55 17.02
N GLN A 234 25.11 -7.46 16.59
CA GLN A 234 24.81 -8.90 16.60
C GLN A 234 24.69 -9.33 18.06
N LYS A 235 23.56 -9.96 18.41
CA LYS A 235 23.43 -10.77 19.62
C LYS A 235 23.70 -12.22 19.28
#